data_AF-A0A934UDQ3-F1
#
_entry.id   AF-A0A934UDQ3-F1
#
_cell.length_a   1.000
_cell.length_b   1.000
_cell.length_c   1.000
_cell.angle_alpha   90.00
_cell.angle_beta   90.00
_cell.angle_gamma   90.00
#
_symmetry.space_group_name_H-M   'P 1'
#
loop_
_entity.id
_entity.type
_entity.pdbx_description
1 polymer ?
#
loop_
_entity_poly.entity_id
_entity_poly.type
_entity_poly.pdbx_seq_one_letter_code
_entity_poly.pdbx_strand_id
1 'polypeptide(L)'
;MRIADYSVTRAILERYGFTFKKSFGQNFLTDTNILQKIVATAEIDDNVNVIEIGPGIGALTEFLAESAAEVMAFEIDERLVPILSDTLRDFDNVTIINEDILKTDLATHIKHFKNPNLPIKVVANLPYYITTPILMHLIASKIPFSEFVVMMQKEVADRISAQPNTKAYGSLSIAVQYYMTAKVAFIVPRTVFVPAPNVDSAILKMVRRPEPLVSVLDEDFFFKVTKASFVHRRKTLWNNLTNYFGKSEAVKDALEKALTDADISSKIRGEALSIREFASLADQLKHHGL
;
A
#
# COMPACT_ATOMS: atom_id res chain seq x y z
N MET A 1 -12.83 28.82 0.43
CA MET A 1 -13.40 27.80 -0.48
C MET A 1 -12.39 26.68 -0.56
N ARG A 2 -12.82 25.42 -0.52
CA ARG A 2 -11.91 24.26 -0.48
C ARG A 2 -11.54 23.82 -1.88
N ILE A 3 -10.34 23.28 -2.07
CA ILE A 3 -9.91 22.73 -3.37
C ILE A 3 -10.91 21.66 -3.84
N ALA A 4 -11.36 20.84 -2.90
CA ALA A 4 -12.29 19.73 -3.12
C ALA A 4 -13.74 20.16 -3.43
N ASP A 5 -14.10 21.44 -3.31
CA ASP A 5 -15.42 21.88 -3.75
C ASP A 5 -15.54 21.68 -5.28
N TYR A 6 -16.60 21.04 -5.77
CA TYR A 6 -16.72 20.67 -7.18
C TYR A 6 -16.53 21.86 -8.15
N SER A 7 -17.11 23.02 -7.84
CA SER A 7 -16.96 24.24 -8.64
C SER A 7 -15.53 24.77 -8.64
N VAL A 8 -14.82 24.68 -7.51
CA VAL A 8 -13.42 25.10 -7.36
C VAL A 8 -12.50 24.16 -8.12
N THR A 9 -12.69 22.84 -7.94
CA THR A 9 -11.97 21.82 -8.71
C THR A 9 -12.13 22.09 -10.21
N ARG A 10 -13.36 22.29 -10.70
CA ARG A 10 -13.61 22.60 -12.12
C ARG A 10 -12.89 23.86 -12.59
N ALA A 11 -12.98 24.95 -11.81
CA ALA A 11 -12.32 26.20 -12.14
C ALA A 11 -10.79 26.08 -12.20
N ILE A 12 -10.17 25.32 -11.27
CA ILE A 12 -8.73 25.02 -11.28
C ILE A 12 -8.37 24.27 -12.56
N LEU A 13 -9.09 23.19 -12.88
CA LEU A 13 -8.80 22.39 -14.07
C LEU A 13 -8.94 23.21 -15.36
N GLU A 14 -9.96 24.07 -15.45
CA GLU A 14 -10.18 24.94 -16.61
C GLU A 14 -9.10 26.01 -16.75
N ARG A 15 -8.71 26.68 -15.65
CA ARG A 15 -7.64 27.69 -15.63
C ARG A 15 -6.32 27.16 -16.15
N TYR A 16 -6.00 25.90 -15.83
CA TYR A 16 -4.76 25.24 -16.25
C TYR A 16 -4.90 24.42 -17.54
N GLY A 17 -6.08 24.38 -18.16
CA GLY A 17 -6.34 23.54 -19.32
C GLY A 17 -6.05 22.05 -19.06
N PHE A 18 -6.22 21.60 -17.81
CA PHE A 18 -5.81 20.27 -17.38
C PHE A 18 -6.74 19.20 -17.95
N THR A 19 -6.13 18.16 -18.50
CA THR A 19 -6.83 16.98 -19.01
C THR A 19 -6.33 15.71 -18.31
N PHE A 20 -7.30 14.90 -17.87
CA PHE A 20 -7.05 13.66 -17.16
C PHE A 20 -6.35 12.63 -18.04
N LYS A 21 -5.30 12.01 -17.52
CA LYS A 21 -4.62 10.86 -18.13
C LYS A 21 -5.18 9.57 -17.54
N LYS A 22 -5.91 8.80 -18.35
CA LYS A 22 -6.40 7.45 -17.96
C LYS A 22 -5.26 6.52 -17.52
N SER A 23 -4.09 6.64 -18.14
CA SER A 23 -2.90 5.83 -17.81
C SER A 23 -2.37 6.05 -16.39
N PHE A 24 -2.65 7.20 -15.77
CA PHE A 24 -2.27 7.52 -14.40
C PHE A 24 -3.41 7.28 -13.40
N GLY A 25 -4.56 6.78 -13.84
CA GLY A 25 -5.68 6.46 -12.95
C GLY A 25 -6.20 7.67 -12.16
N GLN A 26 -6.08 8.88 -12.72
CA GLN A 26 -6.45 10.13 -12.05
C GLN A 26 -7.97 10.18 -11.83
N ASN A 27 -8.39 10.15 -10.56
CA ASN A 27 -9.76 10.40 -10.10
C ASN A 27 -9.67 11.33 -8.89
N PHE A 28 -10.05 12.59 -9.05
CA PHE A 28 -9.92 13.59 -7.99
C PHE A 28 -11.14 13.56 -7.09
N LEU A 29 -10.91 13.51 -5.78
CA LEU A 29 -11.95 13.50 -4.76
C LEU A 29 -12.50 14.92 -4.58
N THR A 30 -13.82 15.08 -4.69
CA THR A 30 -14.49 16.39 -4.64
C THR A 30 -15.57 16.45 -3.55
N ASP A 31 -15.36 15.73 -2.45
CA ASP A 31 -16.27 15.74 -1.29
C ASP A 31 -15.46 16.01 -0.02
N THR A 32 -15.69 17.18 0.56
CA THR A 32 -15.02 17.68 1.75
C THR A 32 -15.34 16.84 3.00
N ASN A 33 -16.53 16.24 3.09
CA ASN A 33 -16.88 15.37 4.22
C ASN A 33 -16.09 14.07 4.18
N ILE A 34 -15.85 13.51 2.99
CA ILE A 34 -15.00 12.32 2.83
C ILE A 34 -13.56 12.65 3.21
N LEU A 35 -13.04 13.79 2.76
CA LEU A 35 -11.68 14.25 3.12
C LEU A 35 -11.51 14.42 4.63
N GLN A 36 -12.47 15.09 5.29
CA GLN A 36 -12.48 15.21 6.75
C GLN A 36 -12.52 13.86 7.45
N LYS A 37 -13.31 12.90 6.95
CA LYS A 37 -13.35 11.54 7.50
C LYS A 37 -12.03 10.79 7.32
N ILE A 38 -11.32 11.00 6.20
CA ILE A 38 -9.98 10.42 5.97
C ILE A 38 -9.00 10.95 7.02
N VAL A 39 -8.93 12.28 7.17
CA VAL A 39 -8.06 12.95 8.14
C VAL A 39 -8.38 12.53 9.58
N ALA A 40 -9.67 12.49 9.94
CA ALA A 40 -10.11 12.02 11.25
C ALA A 40 -9.77 10.54 11.49
N THR A 41 -9.85 9.69 10.47
CA THR A 41 -9.45 8.27 10.57
C THR A 41 -7.94 8.13 10.77
N ALA A 42 -7.16 8.99 10.13
CA ALA A 42 -5.71 9.01 10.23
C ALA A 42 -5.21 9.55 11.56
N GLU A 43 -6.06 10.24 12.36
CA GLU A 43 -5.70 10.76 13.68
C GLU A 43 -4.38 11.53 13.63
N ILE A 44 -4.27 12.46 12.67
CA ILE A 44 -3.07 13.28 12.47
C ILE A 44 -3.10 14.51 13.38
N ASP A 45 -1.93 14.91 13.83
CA ASP A 45 -1.67 16.11 14.61
C ASP A 45 -0.29 16.68 14.26
N ASP A 46 0.09 17.77 14.93
CA ASP A 46 1.35 18.49 14.75
C ASP A 46 2.59 17.71 15.23
N ASN A 47 2.42 16.46 15.69
CA ASN A 47 3.47 15.55 16.10
C ASN A 47 3.62 14.36 15.13
N VAL A 48 3.05 14.45 13.92
CA VAL A 48 3.13 13.40 12.90
C VAL A 48 3.53 13.98 11.55
N ASN A 49 4.51 13.35 10.91
CA ASN A 49 4.83 13.60 9.50
C ASN A 49 3.93 12.74 8.61
N VAL A 50 3.45 13.29 7.50
CA VAL A 50 2.59 12.59 6.56
C VAL A 50 3.28 12.46 5.20
N ILE A 51 3.21 11.25 4.64
CA ILE A 51 3.51 11.00 3.24
C ILE A 51 2.20 10.82 2.48
N GLU A 52 2.00 11.62 1.45
CA GLU A 52 0.91 11.48 0.49
C GLU A 52 1.45 10.99 -0.86
N ILE A 53 0.69 10.12 -1.52
CA ILE A 53 1.04 9.57 -2.83
C ILE A 53 -0.08 9.90 -3.81
N GLY A 54 0.25 10.65 -4.86
CA GLY A 54 -0.72 11.13 -5.84
C GLY A 54 -1.64 12.23 -5.28
N PRO A 55 -1.11 13.40 -4.89
CA PRO A 55 -1.91 14.50 -4.35
C PRO A 55 -2.91 15.08 -5.37
N GLY A 56 -2.72 14.84 -6.68
CA GLY A 56 -3.59 15.39 -7.70
C GLY A 56 -3.47 16.92 -7.74
N ILE A 57 -4.59 17.62 -7.54
CA ILE A 57 -4.61 19.09 -7.43
C ILE A 57 -4.44 19.60 -5.98
N GLY A 58 -4.19 18.70 -5.02
CA GLY A 58 -3.95 19.04 -3.62
C GLY A 58 -5.18 18.95 -2.72
N ALA A 59 -6.26 18.31 -3.18
CA ALA A 59 -7.52 18.26 -2.44
C ALA A 59 -7.39 17.56 -1.07
N LEU A 60 -6.68 16.44 -0.99
CA LEU A 60 -6.38 15.79 0.28
C LEU A 60 -5.23 16.48 1.01
N THR A 61 -4.19 16.89 0.27
CA THR A 61 -3.05 17.63 0.79
C THR A 61 -3.44 18.86 1.61
N GLU A 62 -4.44 19.63 1.17
CA GLU A 62 -4.99 20.79 1.89
C GLU A 62 -5.42 20.40 3.32
N PHE A 63 -6.18 19.32 3.47
CA PHE A 63 -6.67 18.87 4.78
C PHE A 63 -5.56 18.24 5.63
N LEU A 64 -4.57 17.60 5.00
CA LEU A 64 -3.42 17.04 5.71
C LEU A 64 -2.54 18.16 6.27
N ALA A 65 -2.28 19.20 5.46
CA ALA A 65 -1.44 20.33 5.82
C ALA A 65 -2.02 21.17 6.98
N GLU A 66 -3.34 21.19 7.15
CA GLU A 66 -4.00 21.87 8.27
C GLU A 66 -3.74 21.21 9.63
N SER A 67 -3.32 19.95 9.68
CA SER A 67 -3.22 19.19 10.93
C SER A 67 -1.85 18.55 11.17
N ALA A 68 -1.14 18.13 10.12
CA ALA A 68 0.14 17.43 10.24
C ALA A 68 1.30 18.39 10.57
N ALA A 69 2.37 17.84 11.16
CA ALA A 69 3.62 18.56 11.34
C ALA A 69 4.19 19.01 9.98
N GLU A 70 4.32 18.05 9.05
CA GLU A 70 4.70 18.27 7.66
C GLU A 70 4.07 17.22 6.75
N VAL A 71 3.80 17.62 5.50
CA VAL A 71 3.28 16.75 4.44
C VAL A 71 4.29 16.69 3.29
N MET A 72 4.72 15.49 2.94
CA MET A 72 5.53 15.23 1.77
C MET A 72 4.70 14.48 0.73
N ALA A 73 4.40 15.14 -0.38
CA ALA A 73 3.51 14.60 -1.41
C ALA A 73 4.27 14.22 -2.68
N PHE A 74 4.17 12.95 -3.09
CA PHE A 74 4.81 12.42 -4.29
C PHE A 74 3.84 12.41 -5.46
N GLU A 75 4.17 13.14 -6.54
CA GLU A 75 3.37 13.24 -7.76
C GLU A 75 4.19 12.87 -8.99
N ILE A 76 3.67 11.97 -9.83
CA ILE A 76 4.37 11.51 -11.04
C ILE A 76 4.09 12.41 -12.24
N ASP A 77 2.91 13.04 -12.31
CA ASP A 77 2.52 13.89 -13.43
C ASP A 77 3.04 15.31 -13.24
N GLU A 78 4.17 15.63 -13.87
CA GLU A 78 4.83 16.95 -13.82
C GLU A 78 3.87 18.13 -14.08
N ARG A 79 2.79 17.90 -14.84
CA ARG A 79 1.76 18.90 -15.17
C ARG A 79 0.97 19.37 -13.95
N LEU A 80 0.93 18.58 -12.87
CA LEU A 80 0.27 18.91 -11.62
C LEU A 80 1.15 19.78 -10.70
N VAL A 81 2.47 19.80 -10.90
CA VAL A 81 3.39 20.57 -10.04
C VAL A 81 3.06 22.07 -10.02
N PRO A 82 2.81 22.75 -11.16
CA PRO A 82 2.40 24.16 -11.15
C PRO A 82 1.02 24.38 -10.54
N ILE A 83 0.13 23.38 -10.61
CA ILE A 83 -1.21 23.47 -10.00
C ILE A 83 -1.08 23.36 -8.49
N LEU A 84 -0.36 22.35 -7.99
CA LEU A 84 -0.08 22.15 -6.56
C LEU A 84 0.63 23.35 -5.95
N SER A 85 1.59 23.94 -6.68
CA SER A 85 2.29 25.15 -6.25
C SER A 85 1.35 26.34 -6.06
N ASP A 86 0.32 26.51 -6.91
CA ASP A 86 -0.68 27.59 -6.76
C ASP A 86 -1.76 27.25 -5.72
N THR A 87 -2.25 26.00 -5.70
CA THR A 87 -3.35 25.59 -4.82
C THR A 87 -2.92 25.43 -3.36
N LEU A 88 -1.65 25.11 -3.12
CA LEU A 88 -1.09 24.89 -1.78
C LEU A 88 -0.13 26.00 -1.34
N ARG A 89 -0.10 27.13 -2.07
CA ARG A 89 0.83 28.25 -1.82
C ARG A 89 0.77 28.84 -0.39
N ASP A 90 -0.37 28.70 0.27
CA ASP A 90 -0.61 29.24 1.61
C ASP A 90 -0.15 28.27 2.72
N PHE A 91 0.38 27.08 2.37
CA PHE A 91 0.91 26.09 3.29
C PHE A 91 2.44 26.00 3.20
N ASP A 92 3.13 26.29 4.31
CA ASP A 92 4.60 26.26 4.43
C ASP A 92 5.15 24.92 4.96
N ASN A 93 4.26 23.99 5.28
CA ASN A 93 4.54 22.65 5.78
C ASN A 93 4.30 21.56 4.71
N VAL A 94 4.14 21.93 3.44
CA VAL A 94 3.97 21.00 2.33
C VAL A 94 5.20 21.00 1.42
N THR A 95 5.73 19.82 1.15
CA THR A 95 6.78 19.60 0.15
C THR A 95 6.24 18.73 -0.98
N ILE A 96 6.28 19.24 -2.21
CA ILE A 96 5.90 18.49 -3.42
C ILE A 96 7.15 17.89 -4.07
N ILE A 97 7.15 16.58 -4.25
CA ILE A 97 8.23 15.83 -4.91
C ILE A 97 7.70 15.25 -6.22
N ASN A 98 8.26 15.69 -7.34
CA ASN A 98 7.87 15.18 -8.65
C ASN A 98 8.66 13.92 -9.01
N GLU A 99 8.30 12.80 -8.40
CA GLU A 99 8.95 11.50 -8.64
C GLU A 99 7.91 10.35 -8.67
N ASP A 100 8.28 9.27 -9.36
CA ASP A 100 7.57 7.99 -9.28
C ASP A 100 7.91 7.31 -7.95
N ILE A 101 6.94 7.24 -7.04
CA ILE A 101 7.12 6.65 -5.70
C ILE A 101 7.71 5.24 -5.73
N LEU A 102 7.52 4.46 -6.80
CA LEU A 102 8.07 3.11 -6.91
C LEU A 102 9.59 3.08 -7.21
N LYS A 103 10.17 4.22 -7.59
CA LYS A 103 11.58 4.39 -7.97
C LYS A 103 12.33 5.33 -7.04
N THR A 104 11.60 6.07 -6.22
CA THR A 104 12.12 7.03 -5.26
C THR A 104 12.92 6.35 -4.14
N ASP A 105 14.03 6.97 -3.73
CA ASP A 105 14.73 6.62 -2.49
C ASP A 105 14.03 7.28 -1.29
N LEU A 106 12.98 6.61 -0.82
CA LEU A 106 12.14 7.13 0.26
C LEU A 106 12.92 7.32 1.57
N ALA A 107 13.93 6.49 1.83
CA ALA A 107 14.73 6.56 3.05
C ALA A 107 15.59 7.83 3.11
N THR A 108 16.01 8.34 1.95
CA THR A 108 16.69 9.64 1.86
C THR A 108 15.70 10.78 2.02
N HIS A 109 14.56 10.74 1.32
CA HIS A 109 13.56 11.81 1.40
C HIS A 109 13.02 12.05 2.81
N ILE A 110 12.70 11.00 3.57
CA ILE A 110 12.17 11.18 4.93
C ILE A 110 13.15 11.84 5.91
N LYS A 111 14.45 11.90 5.59
CA LYS A 111 15.43 12.63 6.41
C LYS A 111 15.33 14.15 6.24
N HIS A 112 14.63 14.61 5.19
CA HIS A 112 14.42 16.02 4.89
C HIS A 112 13.20 16.62 5.59
N PHE A 113 12.40 15.83 6.31
CA PHE A 113 11.46 16.39 7.28
C PHE A 113 12.23 17.27 8.28
N LYS A 114 11.69 18.44 8.65
CA LYS A 114 12.20 19.34 9.69
C LYS A 114 12.45 18.58 11.00
N ASN A 115 11.57 17.65 11.34
CA ASN A 115 11.78 16.70 12.43
C ASN A 115 11.59 15.25 11.93
N PRO A 116 12.66 14.57 11.49
CA PRO A 116 12.57 13.21 10.96
C PRO A 116 12.35 12.15 12.05
N ASN A 117 12.35 12.53 13.33
CA ASN A 117 12.09 11.62 14.44
C ASN A 117 10.60 11.48 14.78
N LEU A 118 9.74 12.33 14.21
CA LEU A 118 8.29 12.17 14.39
C LEU A 118 7.81 10.89 13.70
N PRO A 119 6.78 10.22 14.24
CA PRO A 119 6.10 9.14 13.55
C PRO A 119 5.68 9.56 12.14
N ILE A 120 5.84 8.64 11.19
CA ILE A 120 5.42 8.86 9.81
C ILE A 120 4.13 8.07 9.56
N LYS A 121 3.11 8.72 8.99
CA LYS A 121 1.89 8.09 8.48
C LYS A 121 1.81 8.23 6.97
N VAL A 122 1.25 7.23 6.30
CA VAL A 122 0.94 7.31 4.85
C VAL A 122 -0.54 7.57 4.70
N VAL A 123 -0.93 8.72 4.16
CA VAL A 123 -2.34 9.08 3.93
C VAL A 123 -2.52 9.46 2.48
N ALA A 124 -3.27 8.65 1.72
CA ALA A 124 -3.29 8.82 0.27
C ALA A 124 -4.57 8.30 -0.40
N ASN A 125 -4.98 8.95 -1.49
CA ASN A 125 -5.88 8.38 -2.47
C ASN A 125 -5.09 7.63 -3.55
N LEU A 126 -4.84 6.34 -3.35
CA LEU A 126 -3.91 5.62 -4.21
C LEU A 126 -4.47 5.40 -5.62
N PRO A 127 -3.64 5.58 -6.67
CA PRO A 127 -4.03 5.21 -8.02
C PRO A 127 -4.26 3.71 -8.13
N TYR A 128 -5.43 3.32 -8.66
CA TYR A 128 -5.89 1.93 -8.60
C TYR A 128 -5.01 0.94 -9.36
N TYR A 129 -4.44 1.37 -10.49
CA TYR A 129 -3.67 0.48 -11.36
C TYR A 129 -2.35 0.01 -10.74
N ILE A 130 -1.83 0.73 -9.73
CA ILE A 130 -0.55 0.45 -9.06
C ILE A 130 -0.67 0.40 -7.53
N THR A 131 -1.88 0.32 -6.96
CA THR A 131 -2.07 0.25 -5.49
C THR A 131 -1.27 -0.89 -4.86
N THR A 132 -1.35 -2.11 -5.42
CA THR A 132 -0.61 -3.27 -4.88
C THR A 132 0.92 -3.05 -4.96
N PRO A 133 1.51 -2.66 -6.11
CA PRO A 133 2.92 -2.28 -6.18
C PRO A 133 3.34 -1.23 -5.14
N ILE A 134 2.56 -0.16 -4.95
CA ILE A 134 2.86 0.90 -3.98
C ILE A 134 2.92 0.33 -2.56
N LEU A 135 1.88 -0.39 -2.13
CA LEU A 135 1.85 -0.96 -0.79
C LEU A 135 3.02 -1.93 -0.53
N MET A 136 3.32 -2.78 -1.51
CA MET A 136 4.47 -3.69 -1.42
C MET A 136 5.80 -2.94 -1.35
N HIS A 137 5.97 -1.87 -2.12
CA HIS A 137 7.17 -1.03 -2.09
C HIS A 137 7.34 -0.35 -0.72
N LEU A 138 6.28 0.27 -0.19
CA LEU A 138 6.31 0.92 1.12
C LEU A 138 6.62 -0.08 2.24
N ILE A 139 6.03 -1.27 2.21
CA ILE A 139 6.31 -2.33 3.19
C ILE A 139 7.76 -2.81 3.07
N ALA A 140 8.24 -3.07 1.85
CA ALA A 140 9.61 -3.54 1.60
C ALA A 140 10.69 -2.50 1.92
N SER A 141 10.35 -1.21 2.00
CA SER A 141 11.29 -0.14 2.36
C SER A 141 11.86 -0.26 3.79
N LYS A 142 11.23 -1.07 4.65
CA LYS A 142 11.55 -1.23 6.08
C LYS A 142 11.45 0.06 6.91
N ILE A 143 10.95 1.17 6.33
CA ILE A 143 10.65 2.40 7.05
C ILE A 143 9.58 2.10 8.12
N PRO A 144 9.75 2.58 9.37
CA PRO A 144 8.83 2.32 10.47
C PRO A 144 7.55 3.18 10.40
N PHE A 145 6.86 3.17 9.26
CA PHE A 145 5.55 3.82 9.11
C PHE A 145 4.59 3.32 10.19
N SER A 146 4.06 4.24 10.99
CA SER A 146 3.18 3.94 12.12
C SER A 146 1.79 3.48 11.64
N GLU A 147 1.27 4.14 10.60
CA GLU A 147 -0.07 3.89 10.09
C GLU A 147 -0.18 4.21 8.60
N PHE A 148 -1.07 3.50 7.91
CA PHE A 148 -1.50 3.79 6.55
C PHE A 148 -3.00 4.01 6.58
N VAL A 149 -3.46 5.18 6.12
CA VAL A 149 -4.86 5.46 5.85
C VAL A 149 -5.01 5.75 4.37
N VAL A 150 -5.30 4.71 3.61
CA VAL A 150 -5.22 4.76 2.16
C VAL A 150 -6.54 4.38 1.53
N MET A 151 -6.93 5.14 0.51
CA MET A 151 -8.06 4.82 -0.35
C MET A 151 -7.62 3.91 -1.49
N MET A 152 -8.44 2.92 -1.78
CA MET A 152 -8.24 2.01 -2.90
C MET A 152 -9.57 1.41 -3.35
N GLN A 153 -9.55 0.66 -4.45
CA GLN A 153 -10.71 -0.15 -4.86
C GLN A 153 -11.09 -1.14 -3.76
N LYS A 154 -12.40 -1.32 -3.53
CA LYS A 154 -12.91 -2.23 -2.50
C LYS A 154 -12.33 -3.64 -2.59
N GLU A 155 -12.18 -4.19 -3.80
CA GLU A 155 -11.60 -5.53 -3.99
C GLU A 155 -10.16 -5.64 -3.46
N VAL A 156 -9.36 -4.58 -3.58
CA VAL A 156 -7.98 -4.56 -3.07
C VAL A 156 -7.98 -4.53 -1.55
N ALA A 157 -8.89 -3.76 -0.93
CA ALA A 157 -9.07 -3.75 0.52
C ALA A 157 -9.52 -5.13 1.05
N ASP A 158 -10.41 -5.81 0.33
CA ASP A 158 -10.85 -7.17 0.65
C ASP A 158 -9.66 -8.16 0.58
N ARG A 159 -8.73 -8.00 -0.37
CA ARG A 159 -7.51 -8.82 -0.47
C ARG A 159 -6.56 -8.61 0.71
N ILE A 160 -6.41 -7.39 1.21
CA ILE A 160 -5.50 -7.09 2.31
C ILE A 160 -5.97 -7.74 3.62
N SER A 161 -7.27 -7.71 3.88
CA SER A 161 -7.89 -8.25 5.09
C SER A 161 -8.32 -9.73 4.97
N ALA A 162 -8.07 -10.35 3.81
CA ALA A 162 -8.48 -11.72 3.51
C ALA A 162 -7.90 -12.74 4.49
N GLN A 163 -8.70 -13.76 4.79
CA GLN A 163 -8.28 -14.92 5.58
C GLN A 163 -7.88 -16.09 4.67
N PRO A 164 -7.07 -17.04 5.16
CA PRO A 164 -6.76 -18.28 4.43
C PRO A 164 -8.02 -18.98 3.92
N ASN A 165 -7.88 -19.75 2.84
CA ASN A 165 -8.97 -20.44 2.14
C ASN A 165 -10.03 -19.51 1.51
N THR A 166 -9.67 -18.26 1.20
CA THR A 166 -10.56 -17.34 0.47
C THR A 166 -9.98 -16.94 -0.89
N LYS A 167 -10.86 -16.62 -1.85
CA LYS A 167 -10.44 -16.16 -3.20
C LYS A 167 -9.61 -14.87 -3.16
N ALA A 168 -9.77 -14.04 -2.13
CA ALA A 168 -9.05 -12.79 -2.00
C ALA A 168 -7.65 -12.96 -1.37
N TYR A 169 -7.40 -14.08 -0.67
CA TYR A 169 -6.14 -14.34 0.02
C TYR A 169 -4.97 -14.54 -0.94
N GLY A 170 -3.82 -13.96 -0.60
CA GLY A 170 -2.62 -14.04 -1.41
C GLY A 170 -1.40 -13.39 -0.76
N SER A 171 -0.34 -13.23 -1.55
CA SER A 171 0.92 -12.63 -1.10
C SER A 171 0.76 -11.22 -0.53
N LEU A 172 -0.15 -10.40 -1.07
CA LEU A 172 -0.46 -9.07 -0.53
C LEU A 172 -1.06 -9.16 0.89
N SER A 173 -1.97 -10.12 1.12
CA SER A 173 -2.56 -10.36 2.44
C SER A 173 -1.45 -10.65 3.45
N ILE A 174 -0.54 -11.56 3.09
CA ILE A 174 0.58 -11.95 3.96
C ILE A 174 1.51 -10.78 4.23
N ALA A 175 1.93 -10.05 3.19
CA ALA A 175 2.85 -8.92 3.31
C ALA A 175 2.32 -7.83 4.25
N VAL A 176 1.04 -7.47 4.10
CA VAL A 176 0.43 -6.47 4.98
C VAL A 176 0.23 -7.03 6.39
N GLN A 177 -0.39 -8.21 6.52
CA GLN A 177 -0.77 -8.76 7.82
C GLN A 177 0.44 -9.12 8.70
N TYR A 178 1.58 -9.42 8.07
CA TYR A 178 2.85 -9.65 8.75
C TYR A 178 3.28 -8.42 9.56
N TYR A 179 3.28 -7.22 8.96
CA TYR A 179 3.70 -5.99 9.65
C TYR A 179 2.56 -5.22 10.32
N MET A 180 1.33 -5.41 9.88
CA MET A 180 0.22 -4.51 10.21
C MET A 180 -1.06 -5.27 10.55
N THR A 181 -1.90 -4.61 11.35
CA THR A 181 -3.33 -4.92 11.40
C THR A 181 -4.03 -4.09 10.32
N ALA A 182 -5.13 -4.58 9.75
CA ALA A 182 -5.85 -3.88 8.68
C ALA A 182 -7.36 -3.92 8.93
N LYS A 183 -8.02 -2.78 8.82
CA LYS A 183 -9.48 -2.65 8.97
C LYS A 183 -10.04 -1.69 7.93
N VAL A 184 -11.16 -2.07 7.31
CA VAL A 184 -11.95 -1.16 6.47
C VAL A 184 -12.58 -0.12 7.40
N ALA A 185 -12.21 1.15 7.23
CA ALA A 185 -12.76 2.24 8.01
C ALA A 185 -14.15 2.61 7.51
N PHE A 186 -14.30 2.85 6.20
CA PHE A 186 -15.59 3.10 5.55
C PHE A 186 -15.48 2.95 4.03
N ILE A 187 -16.65 2.84 3.37
CA ILE A 187 -16.79 2.79 1.92
C ILE A 187 -16.98 4.20 1.37
N VAL A 188 -16.37 4.48 0.22
CA VAL A 188 -16.46 5.77 -0.48
C VAL A 188 -17.14 5.54 -1.83
N PRO A 189 -18.30 6.16 -2.08
CA PRO A 189 -19.05 5.96 -3.31
C PRO A 189 -18.31 6.58 -4.50
N ARG A 190 -18.37 5.96 -5.68
CA ARG A 190 -17.72 6.50 -6.89
C ARG A 190 -18.21 7.90 -7.31
N THR A 191 -19.36 8.36 -6.81
CA THR A 191 -19.98 9.64 -7.19
C THR A 191 -19.26 10.86 -6.63
N VAL A 192 -18.38 10.70 -5.65
CA VAL A 192 -17.60 11.80 -5.06
C VAL A 192 -16.28 12.08 -5.80
N PHE A 193 -16.11 11.52 -7.00
CA PHE A 193 -14.89 11.65 -7.79
C PHE A 193 -15.13 12.32 -9.14
N VAL A 194 -14.11 13.01 -9.64
CA VAL A 194 -14.06 13.58 -10.99
C VAL A 194 -12.73 13.20 -11.68
N PRO A 195 -12.77 12.46 -12.80
CA PRO A 195 -13.91 11.67 -13.26
C PRO A 195 -14.30 10.58 -12.26
N ALA A 196 -15.54 10.10 -12.35
CA ALA A 196 -15.99 8.99 -11.52
C ALA A 196 -15.31 7.67 -11.95
N PRO A 197 -14.77 6.87 -11.01
CA PRO A 197 -14.28 5.54 -11.31
C PRO A 197 -15.42 4.57 -11.61
N ASN A 198 -15.07 3.40 -12.15
CA ASN A 198 -16.06 2.37 -12.49
C ASN A 198 -16.66 1.66 -11.27
N VAL A 199 -15.95 1.64 -10.15
CA VAL A 199 -16.27 0.88 -8.94
C VAL A 199 -16.16 1.76 -7.71
N ASP A 200 -16.81 1.36 -6.62
CA ASP A 200 -16.66 2.02 -5.32
C ASP A 200 -15.28 1.79 -4.71
N SER A 201 -14.90 2.71 -3.83
CA SER A 201 -13.65 2.70 -3.08
C SER A 201 -13.87 2.34 -1.63
N ALA A 202 -12.78 2.01 -0.93
CA ALA A 202 -12.76 1.84 0.50
C ALA A 202 -11.56 2.58 1.09
N ILE A 203 -11.75 3.18 2.27
CA ILE A 203 -10.65 3.62 3.12
C ILE A 203 -10.24 2.46 4.02
N LEU A 204 -8.97 2.11 3.97
CA LEU A 204 -8.38 1.09 4.82
C LEU A 204 -7.42 1.77 5.80
N LYS A 205 -7.63 1.52 7.10
CA LYS A 205 -6.69 1.88 8.17
C LYS A 205 -5.83 0.66 8.46
N MET A 206 -4.52 0.79 8.29
CA MET A 206 -3.54 -0.25 8.62
C MET A 206 -2.57 0.28 9.66
N VAL A 207 -2.50 -0.38 10.81
CA VAL A 207 -1.68 0.06 11.94
C VAL A 207 -0.53 -0.91 12.12
N ARG A 208 0.70 -0.39 12.19
CA ARG A 208 1.90 -1.20 12.39
C ARG A 208 1.84 -1.92 13.73
N ARG A 209 2.22 -3.20 13.72
CA ARG A 209 2.35 -3.99 14.92
C ARG A 209 3.64 -3.61 15.67
N PRO A 210 3.67 -3.72 17.01
CA PRO A 210 4.91 -3.60 17.77
C PRO A 210 5.97 -4.62 17.33
N GLU A 211 5.52 -5.85 17.02
CA GLU A 211 6.33 -6.92 16.46
C GLU A 211 5.60 -7.57 15.28
N PRO A 212 6.32 -8.11 14.28
CA PRO A 212 5.70 -8.89 13.22
C PRO A 212 4.77 -9.99 13.74
N LEU A 213 3.75 -10.35 12.97
CA LEU A 213 2.77 -11.37 13.36
C LEU A 213 3.39 -12.75 13.65
N VAL A 214 4.53 -13.03 13.02
CA VAL A 214 5.32 -14.26 13.16
C VAL A 214 6.81 -13.90 13.10
N SER A 215 7.63 -14.64 13.82
CA SER A 215 9.10 -14.57 13.70
C SER A 215 9.57 -15.59 12.66
N VAL A 216 10.55 -15.21 11.84
CA VAL A 216 11.18 -16.07 10.82
C VAL A 216 12.70 -15.87 10.85
N LEU A 217 13.46 -16.88 10.41
CA LEU A 217 14.92 -16.82 10.34
C LEU A 217 15.41 -15.82 9.29
N ASP A 218 14.64 -15.63 8.22
CA ASP A 218 14.97 -14.72 7.11
C ASP A 218 13.70 -14.18 6.48
N GLU A 219 13.44 -12.90 6.74
CA GLU A 219 12.26 -12.19 6.30
C GLU A 219 12.19 -12.03 4.77
N ASP A 220 13.33 -11.74 4.13
CA ASP A 220 13.39 -11.58 2.68
C ASP A 220 13.13 -12.93 1.99
N PHE A 221 13.62 -14.03 2.57
CA PHE A 221 13.33 -15.39 2.09
C PHE A 221 11.87 -15.78 2.31
N PHE A 222 11.29 -15.49 3.48
CA PHE A 222 9.87 -15.70 3.76
C PHE A 222 8.97 -15.03 2.72
N PHE A 223 9.24 -13.77 2.36
CA PHE A 223 8.47 -13.08 1.32
C PHE A 223 8.70 -13.65 -0.10
N LYS A 224 9.88 -14.18 -0.39
CA LYS A 224 10.12 -14.92 -1.64
C LYS A 224 9.29 -16.22 -1.70
N VAL A 225 9.29 -17.01 -0.63
CA VAL A 225 8.55 -18.28 -0.54
C VAL A 225 7.04 -18.05 -0.66
N THR A 226 6.51 -17.08 0.08
CA THR A 226 5.09 -16.72 0.02
C THR A 226 4.72 -16.27 -1.39
N LYS A 227 5.48 -15.36 -2.01
CA LYS A 227 5.26 -14.91 -3.40
C LYS A 227 5.29 -16.08 -4.39
N ALA A 228 6.30 -16.95 -4.30
CA ALA A 228 6.43 -18.14 -5.15
C ALA A 228 5.20 -19.05 -5.05
N SER A 229 4.65 -19.20 -3.84
CA SER A 229 3.49 -20.05 -3.55
C SER A 229 2.17 -19.56 -4.17
N PHE A 230 2.10 -18.30 -4.60
CA PHE A 230 0.90 -17.69 -5.21
C PHE A 230 1.02 -17.44 -6.73
N VAL A 231 2.15 -17.76 -7.38
CA VAL A 231 2.37 -17.51 -8.82
C VAL A 231 1.30 -18.20 -9.67
N HIS A 232 1.04 -19.49 -9.41
CA HIS A 232 0.00 -20.25 -10.07
C HIS A 232 -1.07 -20.68 -9.07
N ARG A 233 -2.04 -19.79 -8.81
CA ARG A 233 -3.11 -19.97 -7.82
C ARG A 233 -3.90 -21.28 -7.92
N ARG A 234 -4.07 -21.83 -9.13
CA ARG A 234 -4.81 -23.09 -9.37
C ARG A 234 -3.95 -24.35 -9.18
N LYS A 235 -2.63 -24.21 -8.99
CA LYS A 235 -1.69 -25.32 -8.81
C LYS A 235 -1.43 -25.56 -7.33
N THR A 236 -1.00 -26.77 -6.99
CA THR A 236 -0.59 -27.12 -5.63
C THR A 236 0.66 -26.34 -5.21
N LEU A 237 0.92 -26.27 -3.91
CA LEU A 237 2.11 -25.69 -3.33
C LEU A 237 3.36 -26.35 -3.91
N TRP A 238 3.39 -27.69 -3.99
CA TRP A 238 4.48 -28.44 -4.61
C TRP A 238 4.83 -27.96 -6.02
N ASN A 239 3.82 -27.75 -6.87
CA ASN A 239 4.03 -27.31 -8.26
C ASN A 239 4.55 -25.86 -8.33
N ASN A 240 4.17 -25.01 -7.38
CA ASN A 240 4.68 -23.64 -7.32
C ASN A 240 6.13 -23.63 -6.82
N LEU A 241 6.44 -24.36 -5.74
CA LEU A 241 7.78 -24.41 -5.16
C LEU A 241 8.78 -25.10 -6.10
N THR A 242 8.43 -26.22 -6.72
CA THR A 242 9.31 -26.90 -7.70
C THR A 242 9.55 -26.07 -8.96
N ASN A 243 8.58 -25.25 -9.38
CA ASN A 243 8.82 -24.31 -10.48
C ASN A 243 9.74 -23.14 -10.07
N TYR A 244 9.79 -22.77 -8.79
CA TYR A 244 10.61 -21.67 -8.28
C TYR A 244 12.05 -22.11 -7.95
N PHE A 245 12.20 -23.16 -7.13
CA PHE A 245 13.50 -23.67 -6.67
C PHE A 245 14.18 -24.59 -7.69
N GLY A 246 13.41 -25.19 -8.60
CA GLY A 246 13.91 -26.12 -9.61
C GLY A 246 13.41 -27.55 -9.42
N LYS A 247 13.79 -28.40 -10.38
CA LYS A 247 13.25 -29.77 -10.54
C LYS A 247 14.30 -30.87 -10.42
N SER A 248 15.51 -30.54 -9.98
CA SER A 248 16.54 -31.54 -9.69
C SER A 248 16.09 -32.43 -8.53
N GLU A 249 16.61 -33.65 -8.47
CA GLU A 249 16.23 -34.60 -7.42
C GLU A 249 16.62 -34.10 -6.02
N ALA A 250 17.79 -33.47 -5.90
CA ALA A 250 18.23 -32.84 -4.66
C ALA A 250 17.27 -31.74 -4.17
N VAL A 251 16.74 -30.90 -5.07
CA VAL A 251 15.77 -29.86 -4.70
C VAL A 251 14.44 -30.48 -4.28
N LYS A 252 13.97 -31.52 -4.98
CA LYS A 252 12.72 -32.20 -4.60
C LYS A 252 12.82 -32.88 -3.23
N ASP A 253 13.93 -33.56 -2.96
CA ASP A 253 14.20 -34.19 -1.66
C ASP A 253 14.21 -33.14 -0.53
N ALA A 254 14.89 -32.01 -0.73
CA ALA A 254 14.87 -30.90 0.21
C ALA A 254 13.46 -30.30 0.41
N LEU A 255 12.69 -30.14 -0.67
CA LEU A 255 11.30 -29.66 -0.60
C LEU A 255 10.38 -30.63 0.17
N GLU A 256 10.53 -31.94 -0.05
CA GLU A 256 9.72 -32.97 0.61
C GLU A 256 10.02 -33.03 2.11
N LYS A 257 11.30 -32.98 2.49
CA LYS A 257 11.72 -32.88 3.89
C LYS A 257 11.19 -31.61 4.55
N ALA A 258 11.36 -30.46 3.90
CA ALA A 258 10.88 -29.19 4.44
C ALA A 258 9.36 -29.15 4.64
N LEU A 259 8.59 -29.70 3.69
CA LEU A 259 7.13 -29.81 3.82
C LEU A 259 6.72 -30.76 4.95
N THR A 260 7.44 -31.88 5.11
CA THR A 260 7.19 -32.86 6.18
C THR A 260 7.48 -32.25 7.55
N ASP A 261 8.64 -31.58 7.70
CA ASP A 261 9.05 -30.97 8.96
C ASP A 261 8.19 -29.75 9.34
N ALA A 262 7.54 -29.11 8.35
CA ALA A 262 6.56 -28.05 8.55
C ALA A 262 5.13 -28.57 8.77
N ASP A 263 4.90 -29.89 8.73
CA ASP A 263 3.57 -30.53 8.79
C ASP A 263 2.59 -30.05 7.70
N ILE A 264 3.09 -29.87 6.46
CA ILE A 264 2.33 -29.35 5.33
C ILE A 264 2.22 -30.39 4.22
N SER A 265 0.98 -30.70 3.82
CA SER A 265 0.73 -31.59 2.68
C SER A 265 1.20 -30.98 1.36
N SER A 266 1.99 -31.71 0.57
CA SER A 266 2.43 -31.30 -0.78
C SER A 266 1.29 -31.03 -1.78
N LYS A 267 0.09 -31.58 -1.51
CA LYS A 267 -1.11 -31.42 -2.36
C LYS A 267 -1.92 -30.17 -2.03
N ILE A 268 -1.63 -29.49 -0.92
CA ILE A 268 -2.32 -28.26 -0.55
C ILE A 268 -2.07 -27.16 -1.58
N ARG A 269 -2.92 -26.13 -1.65
CA ARG A 269 -2.64 -24.91 -2.42
C ARG A 269 -2.15 -23.82 -1.48
N GLY A 270 -1.29 -22.93 -1.97
CA GLY A 270 -0.76 -21.82 -1.16
C GLY A 270 -1.85 -20.96 -0.50
N GLU A 271 -3.02 -20.83 -1.13
CA GLU A 271 -4.14 -20.05 -0.56
C GLU A 271 -4.78 -20.65 0.69
N ALA A 272 -4.50 -21.91 1.02
CA ALA A 272 -5.01 -22.56 2.22
C ALA A 272 -4.07 -22.39 3.43
N LEU A 273 -2.80 -22.03 3.22
CA LEU A 273 -1.82 -21.86 4.28
C LEU A 273 -2.06 -20.53 5.01
N SER A 274 -1.97 -20.59 6.33
CA SER A 274 -1.86 -19.42 7.20
C SER A 274 -0.45 -18.83 7.18
N ILE A 275 -0.31 -17.61 7.69
CA ILE A 275 0.98 -16.93 7.83
C ILE A 275 1.95 -17.71 8.74
N ARG A 276 1.43 -18.42 9.76
CA ARG A 276 2.24 -19.25 10.67
C ARG A 276 2.78 -20.49 9.97
N GLU A 277 1.95 -21.15 9.15
CA GLU A 277 2.40 -22.28 8.34
C GLU A 277 3.42 -21.83 7.29
N PHE A 278 3.24 -20.66 6.68
CA PHE A 278 4.27 -20.09 5.79
C PHE A 278 5.58 -19.75 6.50
N ALA A 279 5.53 -19.27 7.75
CA ALA A 279 6.73 -18.99 8.53
C ALA A 279 7.50 -20.28 8.82
N SER A 280 6.80 -21.31 9.31
CA SER A 280 7.39 -22.64 9.53
C SER A 280 7.98 -23.21 8.23
N LEU A 281 7.24 -23.15 7.13
CA LEU A 281 7.72 -23.61 5.83
C LEU A 281 8.98 -22.87 5.38
N ALA A 282 9.02 -21.55 5.49
CA ALA A 282 10.18 -20.76 5.08
C ALA A 282 11.43 -21.13 5.89
N ASP A 283 11.30 -21.32 7.20
CA ASP A 283 12.41 -21.72 8.05
C ASP A 283 12.90 -23.13 7.74
N GLN A 284 11.98 -24.09 7.49
CA GLN A 284 12.35 -25.45 7.12
C GLN A 284 13.01 -25.53 5.74
N LEU A 285 12.50 -24.77 4.75
CA LEU A 285 13.13 -24.70 3.42
C LEU A 285 14.59 -24.23 3.54
N LYS A 286 14.84 -23.20 4.36
CA LYS A 286 16.19 -22.69 4.60
C LYS A 286 17.07 -23.70 5.34
N HIS A 287 16.52 -24.41 6.32
CA HIS A 287 17.23 -25.48 7.04
C HIS A 287 17.69 -26.61 6.09
N HIS A 288 16.86 -26.95 5.11
CA HIS A 288 17.17 -27.96 4.08
C HIS A 288 17.96 -27.40 2.88
N GLY A 289 18.51 -26.19 2.99
CA GLY A 289 19.47 -25.63 2.03
C GLY A 289 18.86 -25.06 0.75
N LEU A 290 17.58 -24.69 0.77
CA LEU A 290 16.87 -24.02 -0.35
C LEU A 290 16.85 -22.50 -0.22
#